data_AF-A0A3P9LBB2-F1
#
_entry.id   AF-A0A3P9LBB2-F1
#
_cell.length_a   1.000
_cell.length_b   1.000
_cell.length_c   1.000
_cell.angle_alpha   90.00
_cell.angle_beta   90.00
_cell.angle_gamma   90.00
#
_symmetry.space_group_name_H-M   'P 1'
#
loop_
_entity.id
_entity.type
_entity.pdbx_description
1 polymer ?
#
loop_
_entity_poly.entity_id
_entity_poly.type
_entity_poly.pdbx_seq_one_letter_code
_entity_poly.pdbx_strand_id
1 'polypeptide(L)'
;MVLIENVGETLDPVLGPLLGRETIKKGRCIKIGDKECEYNPSFRLILHTKLANPHYQPELQAQCTLINFTVTRDGLEDQLLAAVVSMERPDLEKQKVREGQGVDTRRKLFFL
;
A
#
# COMPACT_ATOMS: atom_id res chain seq x y z
N MET A 1 11.23 -8.39 -4.43
CA MET A 1 10.36 -7.21 -4.21
C MET A 1 11.12 -6.01 -4.73
N VAL A 2 10.47 -5.14 -5.49
CA VAL A 2 11.05 -3.92 -6.05
C VAL A 2 10.20 -2.75 -5.60
N LEU A 3 10.84 -1.69 -5.13
CA LEU A 3 10.22 -0.41 -4.75
C LEU A 3 10.68 0.66 -5.73
N ILE A 4 9.73 1.39 -6.31
CA ILE A 4 10.00 2.59 -7.10
C ILE A 4 9.55 3.78 -6.27
N GLU A 5 10.49 4.64 -5.92
CA GLU A 5 10.22 5.83 -5.12
C GLU A 5 10.04 7.07 -5.98
N ASN A 6 9.37 8.08 -5.41
CA ASN A 6 9.13 9.39 -6.02
C ASN A 6 8.39 9.30 -7.36
N VAL A 7 7.43 8.37 -7.44
CA VAL A 7 6.52 8.25 -8.58
C VAL A 7 5.70 9.53 -8.70
N GLY A 8 5.77 10.18 -9.87
CA GLY A 8 4.96 11.34 -10.22
C GLY A 8 3.51 10.97 -10.50
N GLU A 9 2.73 11.86 -11.11
CA GLU A 9 1.34 11.58 -11.51
C GLU A 9 1.25 10.73 -12.79
N THR A 10 2.33 10.73 -13.59
CA THR A 10 2.47 9.93 -14.80
C THR A 10 3.49 8.82 -14.57
N LEU A 11 3.17 7.63 -15.09
CA LEU A 11 4.07 6.48 -15.12
C LEU A 11 4.45 6.17 -16.55
N ASP A 12 5.65 5.61 -16.71
CA ASP A 12 6.08 5.12 -18.01
C ASP A 12 5.18 3.96 -18.46
N PRO A 13 4.56 4.03 -19.66
CA PRO A 13 3.72 2.96 -20.20
C PRO A 13 4.41 1.60 -20.27
N VAL A 14 5.74 1.53 -20.27
CA VAL A 14 6.47 0.25 -20.22
C VAL A 14 6.17 -0.57 -18.97
N LEU A 15 5.70 0.07 -17.89
CA LEU A 15 5.27 -0.60 -16.67
C LEU A 15 3.84 -1.16 -16.77
N GLY A 16 3.05 -0.75 -17.77
CA GLY A 16 1.66 -1.18 -17.95
C GLY A 16 1.46 -2.69 -17.81
N PRO A 17 2.26 -3.54 -18.50
CA PRO A 17 2.14 -4.99 -18.36
C PRO A 17 2.38 -5.50 -16.93
N LEU A 18 3.28 -4.85 -16.16
CA LEU A 18 3.53 -5.20 -14.75
C LEU A 18 2.36 -4.81 -13.86
N LEU A 19 1.76 -3.64 -14.09
CA LEU A 19 0.63 -3.11 -13.30
C LEU A 19 -0.64 -3.92 -13.59
N GLY A 20 -0.90 -4.23 -14.86
CA GLY A 20 -2.01 -5.06 -15.31
C GLY A 20 -1.81 -6.57 -15.12
N ARG A 21 -0.63 -7.02 -14.69
CA ARG A 21 -0.24 -8.44 -14.58
C ARG A 21 -0.43 -9.20 -15.89
N GLU A 22 -0.12 -8.55 -17.00
CA GLU A 22 -0.26 -9.07 -18.37
C GLU A 22 0.89 -10.02 -18.69
N THR A 23 0.78 -11.25 -18.20
CA THR A 23 1.77 -12.30 -18.44
C THR A 23 1.51 -13.05 -19.74
N ILE A 24 2.58 -13.48 -20.39
CA ILE A 24 2.60 -14.25 -21.63
C ILE A 24 3.21 -15.63 -21.39
N LYS A 25 3.19 -16.51 -22.42
CA LYS A 25 3.76 -17.87 -22.37
C LYS A 25 3.26 -18.71 -21.17
N LYS A 26 1.96 -18.62 -20.90
CA LYS A 26 1.26 -19.26 -19.76
C LYS A 26 1.77 -18.79 -18.38
N GLY A 27 2.01 -17.49 -18.23
CA GLY A 27 2.41 -16.93 -16.93
C GLY A 27 3.90 -16.92 -16.65
N ARG A 28 4.73 -17.37 -17.60
CA ARG A 28 6.19 -17.52 -17.40
C ARG A 28 6.99 -16.31 -17.79
N CYS A 29 6.45 -15.45 -18.64
CA CYS A 29 7.15 -14.25 -19.09
C CYS A 29 6.23 -13.04 -19.03
N ILE A 30 6.83 -11.87 -19.02
CA ILE A 30 6.14 -10.58 -19.10
C ILE A 30 6.92 -9.69 -20.06
N LYS A 31 6.22 -8.89 -20.87
CA LYS A 31 6.85 -7.97 -21.81
C LYS A 31 7.00 -6.61 -21.14
N ILE A 32 8.21 -6.06 -21.13
CA ILE A 32 8.50 -4.73 -20.59
C ILE A 32 9.21 -3.94 -21.68
N GLY A 33 8.54 -2.91 -22.21
CA GLY A 33 8.97 -2.24 -23.44
C GLY A 33 9.09 -3.27 -24.58
N ASP A 34 10.28 -3.35 -25.17
CA ASP A 34 10.57 -4.27 -26.28
C ASP A 34 11.20 -5.60 -25.85
N LYS A 35 11.39 -5.81 -24.54
CA LYS A 35 12.05 -7.01 -24.01
C LYS A 35 11.03 -7.98 -23.41
N GLU A 36 11.20 -9.27 -23.73
CA GLU A 36 10.55 -10.35 -22.98
C GLU A 36 11.43 -10.74 -21.79
N CYS A 37 10.87 -10.66 -20.59
CA CYS A 37 11.55 -11.03 -19.34
C CYS A 37 10.83 -12.22 -18.69
N GLU A 38 11.57 -13.06 -17.96
CA GLU A 38 10.96 -14.12 -17.15
C GLU A 38 10.19 -13.53 -15.96
N TYR A 39 8.98 -14.02 -15.73
CA TYR A 39 8.09 -13.54 -14.68
C TYR A 39 8.13 -14.47 -13.48
N ASN A 40 8.51 -13.94 -12.32
CA ASN A 40 8.48 -14.67 -11.07
C ASN A 40 7.13 -14.46 -10.36
N PRO A 41 6.35 -15.52 -10.04
CA PRO A 41 5.06 -15.38 -9.35
C PRO A 41 5.14 -14.75 -7.95
N SER A 42 6.31 -14.79 -7.31
CA SER A 42 6.56 -14.16 -6.00
C SER A 42 7.07 -12.72 -6.12
N PHE A 43 7.17 -12.19 -7.35
CA PHE A 43 7.52 -10.80 -7.58
C PHE A 43 6.46 -9.87 -6.99
N ARG A 44 6.93 -8.80 -6.34
CA ARG A 44 6.10 -7.72 -5.78
C ARG A 44 6.70 -6.40 -6.22
N LEU A 45 5.87 -5.54 -6.81
CA LEU A 45 6.21 -4.17 -7.19
C LEU A 45 5.45 -3.20 -6.29
N ILE A 46 6.17 -2.24 -5.74
CA ILE A 46 5.65 -1.19 -4.88
C ILE A 46 5.94 0.15 -5.55
N LEU A 47 4.93 1.00 -5.65
CA LEU A 47 5.04 2.35 -6.17
C LEU A 47 4.80 3.34 -5.04
N HIS A 48 5.80 4.14 -4.71
CA HIS A 48 5.74 5.12 -3.64
C HIS A 48 5.80 6.54 -4.19
N THR A 49 4.91 7.40 -3.71
CA THR A 49 4.88 8.83 -4.02
C THR A 49 4.84 9.66 -2.74
N LYS A 50 5.45 10.85 -2.80
CA LYS A 50 5.41 11.86 -1.72
C LYS A 50 4.40 12.96 -2.02
N LEU A 51 3.69 12.88 -3.14
CA LEU A 51 2.67 13.85 -3.50
C LEU A 51 1.48 13.71 -2.55
N ALA A 52 1.01 14.82 -1.99
CA ALA A 52 -0.09 14.81 -1.04
C ALA A 52 -1.44 14.45 -1.70
N ASN A 53 -1.67 14.93 -2.93
CA ASN A 53 -2.89 14.70 -3.72
C ASN A 53 -2.55 14.40 -5.19
N PRO A 54 -1.92 13.26 -5.51
CA PRO A 54 -1.61 12.92 -6.89
C PRO A 54 -2.88 12.57 -7.67
N HIS A 55 -3.08 13.19 -8.83
CA HIS A 55 -4.19 12.86 -9.70
C HIS A 55 -3.80 11.80 -10.73
N TYR A 56 -3.86 10.53 -10.31
CA TYR A 56 -3.59 9.40 -11.18
C TYR A 56 -4.71 9.16 -12.20
N GLN A 57 -4.32 8.73 -13.40
CA GLN A 57 -5.28 8.33 -14.43
C GLN A 57 -6.15 7.14 -13.95
N PRO A 58 -7.43 7.06 -14.36
CA PRO A 58 -8.35 6.01 -13.94
C PRO A 58 -7.83 4.59 -14.21
N GLU A 59 -7.08 4.41 -15.30
CA GLU A 59 -6.47 3.13 -15.66
C GLU A 59 -5.48 2.64 -14.59
N LEU A 60 -4.63 3.54 -14.11
CA LEU A 60 -3.67 3.25 -13.05
C LEU A 60 -4.37 2.98 -11.72
N GLN A 61 -5.41 3.75 -11.41
CA GLN A 61 -6.23 3.55 -10.21
C GLN A 61 -7.00 2.22 -10.23
N ALA A 62 -7.35 1.71 -11.42
CA ALA A 62 -8.01 0.42 -11.57
C ALA A 62 -7.03 -0.76 -11.45
N GLN A 63 -5.79 -0.59 -11.91
CA GLN A 63 -4.77 -1.63 -11.91
C GLN A 63 -3.98 -1.72 -10.60
N CYS A 64 -3.82 -0.60 -9.89
CA CYS A 64 -3.07 -0.50 -8.65
C CYS A 64 -3.99 -0.19 -7.47
N THR A 65 -3.66 -0.76 -6.32
CA THR A 65 -4.33 -0.39 -5.07
C THR A 65 -3.63 0.82 -4.47
N LEU A 66 -4.32 1.96 -4.44
CA LEU A 66 -3.81 3.17 -3.79
C LEU A 66 -3.99 3.08 -2.27
N ILE A 67 -2.95 3.40 -1.52
CA ILE A 67 -3.01 3.47 -0.06
C ILE A 67 -2.55 4.84 0.40
N ASN A 68 -3.39 5.48 1.19
CA ASN A 68 -3.10 6.79 1.74
C ASN A 68 -2.43 6.66 3.11
N PHE A 69 -1.15 6.99 3.19
CA PHE A 69 -0.39 7.06 4.44
C PHE A 69 -0.35 8.47 5.04
N THR A 70 -1.17 9.40 4.53
CA THR A 70 -1.25 10.75 5.09
C THR A 70 -1.76 10.68 6.51
N VAL A 71 -0.91 11.13 7.44
CA VAL A 71 -1.30 11.33 8.84
C VAL A 71 -2.31 12.46 8.89
N THR A 72 -3.53 12.16 9.30
CA THR A 72 -4.54 13.19 9.58
C THR A 72 -4.28 13.79 10.97
N ARG A 73 -4.67 15.06 11.17
CA ARG A 73 -4.54 15.71 12.49
C ARG A 73 -5.27 14.92 13.57
N ASP A 74 -6.50 14.50 13.28
CA ASP A 74 -7.30 13.69 14.20
C ASP A 74 -6.62 12.36 14.51
N GLY A 75 -6.07 11.68 13.50
CA GLY A 75 -5.35 10.41 13.71
C GLY A 75 -4.07 10.59 14.53
N LEU A 76 -3.38 11.71 14.38
CA LEU A 76 -2.23 12.07 15.22
C LEU A 76 -2.64 12.41 16.64
N GLU A 77 -3.74 13.15 16.82
CA GLU A 77 -4.31 13.50 18.12
C GLU A 77 -4.69 12.24 18.90
N ASP A 78 -5.38 11.30 18.26
CA ASP A 78 -5.73 10.01 18.86
C ASP A 78 -4.50 9.19 19.25
N GLN A 79 -3.46 9.17 18.40
CA GLN A 79 -2.20 8.48 18.69
C GLN A 79 -1.46 9.10 19.88
N LEU A 80 -1.42 10.43 19.95
CA LEU A 80 -0.79 11.16 21.05
C LEU A 80 -1.60 10.97 22.34
N LEU A 81 -2.93 11.04 22.29
CA LEU A 81 -3.79 10.78 23.43
C LEU A 81 -3.59 9.36 23.96
N ALA A 82 -3.54 8.36 23.08
CA ALA A 82 -3.26 6.97 23.47
C ALA A 82 -1.90 6.84 24.18
N ALA A 83 -0.86 7.54 23.68
CA ALA A 83 0.47 7.55 24.29
C ALA A 83 0.50 8.25 25.66
N VAL A 84 -0.29 9.32 25.86
CA VAL A 84 -0.39 9.99 27.17
C VAL A 84 -1.16 9.12 28.16
N VAL A 85 -2.27 8.52 27.74
CA VAL A 85 -3.08 7.64 28.58
C VAL A 85 -2.32 6.39 29.00
N SER A 86 -1.47 5.83 28.14
CA SER A 86 -0.63 4.67 28.51
C SER A 86 0.40 5.00 29.58
N MET A 87 0.94 6.22 29.55
CA MET A 87 1.89 6.70 30.55
C MET A 87 1.22 7.06 31.88
N GLU A 88 0.09 7.79 31.83
CA GLU A 88 -0.57 8.27 33.05
C GLU A 88 -1.49 7.24 33.71
N ARG A 89 -2.14 6.37 32.93
CA ARG A 89 -3.18 5.44 33.39
C ARG A 89 -3.05 4.06 32.73
N PRO A 90 -1.97 3.30 33.03
CA PRO A 90 -1.77 1.94 32.51
C PRO A 90 -2.84 0.94 32.97
N ASP A 91 -3.61 1.28 34.02
CA ASP A 91 -4.79 0.54 34.48
C ASP A 91 -5.92 0.52 33.43
N LEU A 92 -6.17 1.65 32.77
CA LEU A 92 -7.22 1.79 31.75
C LEU A 92 -6.86 1.06 30.44
N GLU A 93 -5.58 1.04 30.07
CA GLU A 93 -5.11 0.23 28.94
C GLU A 93 -5.31 -1.27 29.18
N LYS A 94 -4.99 -1.77 30.37
CA LYS A 94 -5.18 -3.19 30.71
C LYS A 94 -6.65 -3.60 30.66
N GLN A 95 -7.57 -2.67 30.95
CA GLN A 95 -9.00 -2.92 30.82
C GLN A 95 -9.45 -2.93 29.34
N LYS A 96 -9.00 -1.97 28.52
CA LYS A 96 -9.24 -1.97 27.07
C LYS A 96 -8.72 -3.23 26.37
N VAL A 97 -7.54 -3.72 26.74
CA VAL A 97 -6.97 -4.95 26.16
C VAL A 97 -7.78 -6.20 26.54
N ARG A 98 -8.38 -6.24 27.74
CA ARG A 98 -9.27 -7.35 28.15
C ARG A 98 -10.63 -7.33 27.45
N GLU A 99 -11.14 -6.16 27.09
CA GLU A 99 -12.45 -6.00 26.43
C GLU A 99 -12.36 -5.97 24.89
N GLY A 100 -11.17 -5.73 24.32
CA GLY A 100 -10.95 -5.57 22.87
C GLY A 100 -10.74 -6.87 22.06
N GLN A 101 -10.99 -8.06 22.60
CA GLN A 101 -10.99 -9.32 21.83
C GLN A 101 -12.32 -9.52 21.10
N GLY A 102 -12.66 -8.60 20.20
CA GLY A 102 -13.81 -8.73 19.35
C GLY A 102 -13.85 -7.60 18.34
N VAL A 103 -13.74 -7.98 17.05
CA VAL A 103 -13.86 -7.13 15.86
C VAL A 103 -12.56 -6.41 15.44
N ASP A 104 -11.78 -7.04 14.57
CA ASP A 104 -11.95 -6.83 13.11
C ASP A 104 -11.02 -7.77 12.33
N THR A 105 -11.57 -8.91 11.90
CA THR A 105 -10.95 -9.82 10.93
C THR A 105 -11.06 -9.23 9.52
N ARG A 106 -10.61 -7.99 9.27
CA ARG A 106 -10.35 -7.56 7.90
C ARG A 106 -8.88 -7.77 7.61
N ARG A 107 -8.58 -9.01 7.22
CA ARG A 107 -7.46 -9.27 6.31
C ARG A 107 -7.66 -8.40 5.07
N LYS A 108 -7.08 -7.22 5.10
CA LYS A 108 -6.93 -6.37 3.94
C LYS A 108 -5.46 -6.01 3.94
N LEU A 109 -4.69 -6.97 3.42
CA LEU A 109 -3.31 -6.77 2.98
C LEU A 109 -3.35 -5.62 1.98
N PHE A 110 -3.06 -4.42 2.45
CA PHE A 110 -2.86 -3.23 1.65
C PHE A 110 -1.36 -2.98 1.65
N PHE A 111 -0.71 -3.41 0.57
CA PHE A 111 0.70 -3.18 0.30
C PHE A 111 0.86 -1.83 -0.41
N LEU A 112 1.58 -0.89 0.21
CA LEU A 112 2.63 -0.21 -0.54
C LEU A 112 3.71 -1.27 -0.59
#